data_AF-A0A076FBX3-F1
#
_entry.id   AF-A0A076FBX3-F1
#
_cell.length_a   1.000
_cell.length_b   1.000
_cell.length_c   1.000
_cell.angle_alpha   90.00
_cell.angle_beta   90.00
_cell.angle_gamma   90.00
#
_symmetry.space_group_name_H-M   'P 1'
#
loop_
_entity.id
_entity.type
_entity.pdbx_description
1 polymer ?
#
loop_
_entity_poly.entity_id
_entity_poly.type
_entity_poly.pdbx_seq_one_letter_code
_entity_poly.pdbx_strand_id
1 'polypeptide(L)'
;VVVNALVGAIPSIMNVLLVCLIFWLIFSIMGVNLFAGKYHYCFNETAEYRFEIEEVNNKTECEKLMDPNGTEIRWKNVKINFDNVGAGYLALLQI
;
A
#
# COMPACT_ATOMS: atom_id res chain seq x y z
N VAL A 1 9.75 -32.93 -20.92
CA VAL A 1 8.50 -33.58 -20.46
C VAL A 1 7.73 -32.74 -19.44
N VAL A 2 8.37 -32.23 -18.38
CA VAL A 2 7.71 -31.41 -17.35
C VAL A 2 7.14 -30.09 -17.89
N VAL A 3 7.88 -29.38 -18.76
CA VAL A 3 7.42 -28.11 -19.35
C VAL A 3 6.16 -28.31 -20.23
N ASN A 4 6.09 -29.39 -21.01
CA ASN A 4 4.91 -29.68 -21.82
C ASN A 4 3.67 -30.01 -20.97
N ALA A 5 3.86 -30.64 -19.81
CA ALA A 5 2.78 -30.86 -18.85
C ALA A 5 2.30 -29.55 -18.20
N LEU A 6 3.23 -28.65 -17.85
CA LEU A 6 2.90 -27.31 -17.32
C LEU A 6 2.11 -26.48 -18.33
N VAL A 7 2.54 -26.47 -19.60
CA VAL A 7 1.86 -25.72 -20.67
C VAL A 7 0.44 -26.25 -20.90
N GLY A 8 0.22 -27.56 -20.79
CA GLY A 8 -1.10 -28.17 -20.87
C GLY A 8 -2.06 -27.78 -19.74
N ALA A 9 -1.54 -27.38 -18.57
CA ALA A 9 -2.32 -26.97 -17.41
C ALA A 9 -2.64 -25.46 -17.38
N ILE A 10 -1.95 -24.63 -18.19
CA ILE A 10 -2.16 -23.17 -18.24
C ILE A 10 -3.64 -22.79 -18.52
N PRO A 11 -4.35 -23.39 -19.48
CA PRO A 11 -5.70 -22.96 -19.83
C PRO A 11 -6.72 -23.09 -18.69
N SER A 12 -6.60 -24.15 -17.87
CA SER A 12 -7.49 -24.34 -16.72
C SER A 12 -7.12 -23.40 -15.56
N ILE A 13 -5.82 -23.16 -15.33
CA ILE A 13 -5.35 -22.22 -14.32
C ILE A 13 -5.82 -20.79 -14.64
N MET A 14 -5.80 -20.38 -15.92
CA MET A 14 -6.26 -19.04 -16.33
C MET A 14 -7.72 -18.78 -15.97
N ASN A 15 -8.60 -19.78 -16.09
CA ASN A 15 -10.01 -19.64 -15.71
C ASN A 15 -10.18 -19.41 -14.20
N VAL A 16 -9.43 -20.15 -13.37
CA VAL A 16 -9.46 -19.99 -11.91
C VAL A 16 -8.88 -18.62 -11.52
N LEU A 17 -7.76 -18.23 -12.12
CA LEU A 17 -7.14 -16.93 -11.87
C LEU A 17 -8.09 -15.78 -12.21
N LEU A 18 -8.84 -15.85 -13.32
CA LEU A 18 -9.82 -14.81 -13.67
C LEU A 18 -10.89 -14.64 -12.60
N VAL A 19 -11.45 -15.74 -12.09
CA VAL A 19 -12.45 -15.68 -11.00
C VAL A 19 -11.84 -15.08 -9.73
N CYS A 20 -10.62 -15.50 -9.35
CA CYS A 20 -9.91 -14.94 -8.21
C CYS A 20 -9.64 -13.44 -8.38
N LEU A 21 -9.23 -13.00 -9.57
CA LEU A 21 -8.98 -11.59 -9.87
C LEU A 21 -10.26 -10.76 -9.69
N ILE A 22 -11.41 -11.21 -10.21
CA ILE A 22 -12.67 -10.48 -10.04
C ILE A 22 -13.09 -10.40 -8.57
N PHE A 23 -12.92 -11.49 -7.81
CA PHE A 23 -13.24 -11.48 -6.38
C PHE A 23 -12.34 -10.50 -5.61
N TRP A 24 -11.03 -10.54 -5.84
CA TRP A 24 -10.08 -9.61 -5.25
C TRP A 24 -10.32 -8.16 -5.67
N LEU A 25 -10.85 -7.92 -6.87
CA LEU A 25 -11.19 -6.58 -7.35
C LEU A 25 -12.20 -5.90 -6.41
N ILE A 26 -13.21 -6.65 -5.99
CA ILE A 26 -14.28 -6.14 -5.11
C ILE A 26 -13.68 -5.70 -3.77
N PHE A 27 -12.87 -6.56 -3.14
CA PHE A 27 -12.18 -6.20 -1.89
C PHE A 27 -11.21 -5.03 -2.08
N SER A 28 -10.52 -4.97 -3.22
CA SER A 28 -9.61 -3.87 -3.49
C SER A 28 -10.36 -2.55 -3.64
N ILE A 29 -11.52 -2.51 -4.30
CA ILE A 29 -12.34 -1.28 -4.42
C ILE A 29 -12.89 -0.86 -3.06
N MET A 30 -13.40 -1.81 -2.27
CA MET A 30 -13.83 -1.55 -0.90
C MET A 30 -12.67 -0.99 -0.05
N GLY A 31 -11.49 -1.60 -0.15
CA GLY A 31 -10.29 -1.18 0.58
C GLY A 31 -9.84 0.22 0.20
N VAL A 32 -9.85 0.57 -1.09
CA VAL A 32 -9.50 1.92 -1.56
C VAL A 32 -10.49 2.96 -0.98
N ASN A 33 -11.80 2.70 -1.04
CA ASN A 33 -12.78 3.64 -0.49
C ASN A 33 -12.62 3.87 1.03
N LEU A 34 -12.20 2.84 1.77
CA LEU A 34 -12.06 2.93 3.22
C LEU A 34 -10.72 3.50 3.67
N PHE A 35 -9.63 3.23 2.93
CA PHE A 35 -8.27 3.43 3.42
C PHE A 35 -7.35 4.26 2.51
N ALA A 36 -7.83 4.72 1.34
CA ALA A 36 -7.03 5.60 0.47
C ALA A 36 -6.59 6.86 1.22
N GLY A 37 -5.29 7.14 1.17
CA GLY A 37 -4.68 8.31 1.79
C GLY A 37 -4.62 8.29 3.33
N LYS A 38 -5.04 7.22 3.99
CA LYS A 38 -5.02 7.13 5.47
C LYS A 38 -3.74 6.54 6.06
N TYR A 39 -2.91 5.90 5.23
CA TYR A 39 -1.65 5.28 5.66
C TYR A 39 -0.45 6.24 5.63
N HIS A 40 -0.68 7.53 5.50
CA HIS A 40 0.38 8.51 5.59
C HIS A 40 0.77 8.79 7.05
N TYR A 41 2.06 9.03 7.27
CA TYR A 41 2.59 9.37 8.58
C TYR A 41 3.78 10.32 8.46
N CYS A 42 3.98 11.13 9.50
CA CYS A 42 5.16 11.97 9.63
C CYS A 42 6.32 11.16 10.22
N PHE A 43 7.50 11.23 9.60
CA PHE A 43 8.69 10.48 10.01
C PHE A 43 9.89 11.40 10.13
N ASN A 44 10.63 11.30 11.23
CA ASN A 44 11.89 12.00 11.42
C ASN A 44 13.05 11.11 10.93
N GLU A 45 13.74 11.49 9.86
CA GLU A 45 14.88 10.70 9.35
C GLU A 45 16.13 10.83 10.24
N THR A 46 16.30 11.93 10.97
CA THR A 46 17.48 12.16 11.82
C THR A 46 17.47 11.26 13.05
N ALA A 47 16.29 11.07 13.66
CA ALA A 47 16.11 10.28 14.88
C ALA A 47 15.42 8.92 14.65
N GLU A 48 15.12 8.59 13.39
CA GLU A 48 14.52 7.34 12.91
C GLU A 48 13.21 6.91 13.61
N TYR A 49 12.39 7.86 14.07
CA TYR A 49 11.10 7.55 14.71
C TYR A 49 9.91 8.17 13.97
N ARG A 50 8.72 7.58 14.18
CA ARG A 50 7.43 8.08 13.72
C ARG A 50 6.82 8.96 14.80
N PHE A 51 6.31 10.12 14.41
CA PHE A 51 5.58 10.99 15.34
C PHE A 51 4.27 10.31 15.77
N GLU A 52 3.91 10.50 17.03
CA GLU A 52 2.62 10.08 17.55
C GLU A 52 1.51 11.05 17.13
N ILE A 53 0.27 10.56 17.10
CA ILE A 53 -0.91 11.34 16.67
C ILE A 53 -1.17 12.52 17.61
N GLU A 54 -0.71 12.43 18.87
CA GLU A 54 -0.83 13.51 19.87
C GLU A 54 0.10 14.70 19.55
N GLU A 55 1.24 14.45 18.90
CA GLU A 55 2.20 15.49 18.53
C GLU A 55 1.92 16.05 17.14
N VAL A 56 1.65 15.19 16.16
CA VAL A 56 1.45 15.57 14.76
C VAL A 56 0.27 14.79 14.17
N ASN A 57 -0.87 15.46 14.02
CA ASN A 57 -2.10 14.82 13.55
C ASN A 57 -2.32 15.05 12.05
N ASN A 58 -1.91 16.23 11.55
CA ASN A 58 -2.20 16.64 10.17
C ASN A 58 -0.95 16.72 9.29
N LYS A 59 -1.12 16.51 7.98
CA LYS A 59 -0.05 16.73 6.98
C LYS A 59 0.54 18.14 7.09
N THR A 60 -0.33 19.14 7.27
CA THR A 60 0.08 20.55 7.37
C THR A 60 0.89 20.83 8.64
N GLU A 61 0.66 20.11 9.74
CA GLU A 61 1.51 20.22 10.95
C GLU A 61 2.88 19.60 10.71
N CYS A 62 2.93 18.42 10.07
CA CYS A 62 4.21 17.81 9.66
C CYS A 62 5.01 18.72 8.72
N GLU A 63 4.34 19.38 7.76
CA GLU A 63 4.97 20.31 6.82
C GLU A 63 5.52 21.58 7.49
N LYS A 64 4.89 22.06 8.58
CA LYS A 64 5.40 23.22 9.35
C LYS A 64 6.67 22.89 10.12
N LEU A 65 6.86 21.63 10.49
CA LEU A 65 8.07 21.15 11.15
C LEU A 65 9.22 20.89 10.17
N MET A 66 8.96 20.94 8.86
CA MET A 66 9.99 20.90 7.82
C MET A 66 10.69 22.26 7.74
N ASP A 67 11.48 22.59 8.76
CA ASP A 67 12.30 23.79 8.79
C ASP A 67 13.40 23.70 7.70
N PRO A 68 13.71 24.77 6.94
CA PRO A 68 14.73 24.74 5.91
C PRO A 68 16.16 24.48 6.43
N ASN A 69 16.38 24.54 7.75
CA ASN A 69 17.66 24.34 8.41
C ASN A 69 17.66 23.21 9.47
N GLY A 70 16.54 22.50 9.67
CA GLY A 70 16.37 21.63 10.84
C GLY A 70 15.61 20.34 10.54
N THR A 71 16.31 19.21 10.69
CA THR A 71 15.84 17.81 10.67
C THR A 71 15.10 17.37 9.40
N GLU A 72 15.53 16.25 8.82
CA GLU A 72 14.88 15.66 7.64
C GLU A 72 13.54 15.00 8.04
N ILE A 73 12.55 15.81 8.42
CA ILE A 73 11.18 15.38 8.69
C ILE A 73 10.48 15.21 7.34
N ARG A 74 9.94 14.01 7.09
CA ARG A 74 9.31 13.64 5.82
C ARG A 74 7.92 13.08 6.06
N TRP A 75 6.96 13.56 5.26
CA TRP A 75 5.63 12.94 5.17
C TRP A 75 5.73 11.71 4.27
N LYS A 76 5.74 10.52 4.87
CA LYS A 76 5.90 9.25 4.16
C LYS A 76 4.59 8.50 4.09
N ASN A 77 4.51 7.57 3.16
CA ASN A 77 3.43 6.60 3.04
C ASN A 77 3.97 5.20 3.37
N VAL A 78 3.10 4.31 3.83
CA VAL A 78 3.44 2.89 3.94
C VAL A 78 3.64 2.32 2.54
N LYS A 79 4.64 1.44 2.38
CA LYS A 79 5.02 0.84 1.08
C LYS A 79 3.89 0.01 0.46
N ILE A 80 3.07 -0.60 1.30
CA ILE A 80 1.93 -1.43 0.91
C ILE A 80 0.69 -0.73 1.47
N ASN A 81 -0.17 -0.26 0.57
CA ASN A 81 -1.28 0.63 0.89
C ASN A 81 -2.48 0.37 -0.04
N PHE A 82 -3.58 1.08 0.20
CA PHE A 82 -4.82 1.00 -0.57
C PHE A 82 -5.11 2.32 -1.32
N ASP A 83 -4.09 3.02 -1.80
CA ASP A 83 -4.31 4.28 -2.53
C ASP A 83 -4.85 4.04 -3.94
N ASN A 84 -4.51 2.90 -4.53
CA ASN A 84 -4.96 2.48 -5.85
C ASN A 84 -5.36 1.01 -5.82
N VAL A 85 -6.19 0.59 -6.78
CA VAL A 85 -6.61 -0.81 -6.91
C VAL A 85 -5.40 -1.74 -7.03
N GLY A 86 -4.40 -1.42 -7.86
CA GLY A 86 -3.19 -2.25 -8.00
C GLY A 86 -2.40 -2.42 -6.69
N ALA A 87 -2.28 -1.36 -5.89
CA ALA A 87 -1.63 -1.43 -4.58
C ALA A 87 -2.48 -2.26 -3.59
N GLY A 88 -3.81 -2.14 -3.67
CA GLY A 88 -4.75 -2.98 -2.93
C GLY A 88 -4.61 -4.47 -3.24
N TYR A 89 -4.40 -4.86 -4.50
CA TYR A 89 -4.09 -6.24 -4.86
C TYR A 89 -2.77 -6.73 -4.23
N LEU A 90 -1.71 -5.91 -4.27
CA LEU A 90 -0.44 -6.25 -3.62
C LEU A 90 -0.62 -6.42 -2.10
N ALA A 91 -1.44 -5.59 -1.47
CA ALA A 91 -1.76 -5.69 -0.05
C ALA A 91 -2.56 -6.97 0.27
N LEU A 92 -3.54 -7.33 -0.58
CA LEU A 92 -4.34 -8.55 -0.43
C LEU A 92 -3.52 -9.83 -0.64
N LEU A 93 -2.51 -9.79 -1.52
CA LEU A 93 -1.60 -10.91 -1.77
C LEU A 93 -0.55 -11.12 -0.67
N GLN A 94 -0.32 -10.12 0.18
CA GLN A 94 0.67 -10.21 1.26
C GLN A 94 0.11 -10.92 2.51
N ILE A 95 -1.22 -11.00 2.62
CA ILE A 95 -1.94 -11.70 3.70
C ILE A 95 -1.85 -13.21 3.47
#